data_AF-A0A6H9Y6S4-F1
#
_entry.id   AF-A0A6H9Y6S4-F1
#
_cell.length_a   1.000
_cell.length_b   1.000
_cell.length_c   1.000
_cell.angle_alpha   90.00
_cell.angle_beta   90.00
_cell.angle_gamma   90.00
#
_symmetry.space_group_name_H-M   'P 1'
#
loop_
_entity.id
_entity.type
_entity.pdbx_description
1 polymer ?
#
loop_
_entity_poly.entity_id
_entity_poly.type
_entity_poly.pdbx_seq_one_letter_code
_entity_poly.pdbx_strand_id
1 'polypeptide(L)'
;MLIAVALSASAWAAGESREKQMLRRVQQQMQQVEQARAQAEQEKLAALADRDALASEVDRLRRDSRRLAGVRAARARAETVLKGAQAEIVALQARLDAVETRLAESRRQGQTTARALADTESARSRTEAALADTRQELGRCVDHNGQLYGLSRELMAKYRDKSCQDALAQAEPFTGLRRVDVENLLETWRDRADTGRFAARPAGGAAADTIPR
;
A
#
# COMPACT_ATOMS: atom_id res chain seq x y z
N MET A 1 146.80 47.46 -25.71
CA MET A 1 145.71 46.97 -26.59
C MET A 1 145.26 45.63 -26.04
N LEU A 2 144.19 45.60 -25.25
CA LEU A 2 142.77 45.52 -25.65
C LEU A 2 142.33 44.09 -26.02
N ILE A 3 141.68 43.45 -25.02
CA ILE A 3 140.43 42.67 -25.04
C ILE A 3 140.32 41.54 -26.07
N ALA A 4 140.20 40.29 -25.58
CA ALA A 4 139.58 39.21 -26.34
C ALA A 4 138.95 38.13 -25.43
N VAL A 5 137.62 38.04 -25.53
CA VAL A 5 136.79 36.82 -25.50
C VAL A 5 136.60 36.09 -24.16
N ALA A 6 135.48 36.40 -23.50
CA ALA A 6 134.72 35.44 -22.68
C ALA A 6 133.26 35.93 -22.50
N LEU A 7 132.51 36.07 -23.59
CA LEU A 7 131.05 36.30 -23.56
C LEU A 7 130.36 35.41 -24.59
N SER A 8 130.20 34.11 -24.29
CA SER A 8 129.38 33.22 -25.10
C SER A 8 128.68 32.10 -24.31
N ALA A 9 128.56 32.23 -22.99
CA ALA A 9 127.83 31.26 -22.15
C ALA A 9 126.35 31.63 -21.85
N SER A 10 125.87 32.82 -22.22
CA SER A 10 124.55 33.31 -21.79
C SER A 10 123.40 33.04 -22.78
N ALA A 11 123.66 32.62 -24.02
CA ALA A 11 122.61 32.35 -25.01
C ALA A 11 122.00 30.93 -24.89
N TRP A 12 122.78 29.94 -24.43
CA TRP A 12 122.31 28.56 -24.26
C TRP A 12 121.41 28.37 -23.02
N ALA A 13 121.67 29.14 -21.95
CA ALA A 13 120.84 29.13 -20.74
C ALA A 13 119.46 29.83 -20.92
N ALA A 14 119.33 30.71 -21.91
CA ALA A 14 118.09 31.44 -22.19
C ALA A 14 117.04 30.61 -22.98
N GLY A 15 117.48 29.66 -23.81
CA GLY A 15 116.62 28.71 -24.52
C GLY A 15 116.06 27.63 -23.58
N GLU A 16 116.93 27.06 -22.74
CA GLU A 16 116.57 26.02 -21.78
C GLU A 16 115.63 26.54 -20.67
N SER A 17 115.73 27.82 -20.31
CA SER A 17 114.81 28.47 -19.36
C SER A 17 113.43 28.78 -19.94
N ARG A 18 113.31 29.10 -21.24
CA ARG A 18 112.02 29.29 -21.92
C ARG A 18 111.26 27.97 -22.12
N GLU A 19 111.95 26.89 -22.47
CA GLU A 19 111.35 25.55 -22.55
C GLU A 19 110.86 25.06 -21.19
N LYS A 20 111.66 25.25 -20.12
CA LYS A 20 111.24 24.92 -18.74
C LYS A 20 110.01 25.74 -18.30
N GLN A 21 109.90 27.02 -18.71
CA GLN A 21 108.72 27.84 -18.45
C GLN A 21 107.49 27.40 -19.25
N MET A 22 107.65 27.03 -20.53
CA MET A 22 106.57 26.46 -21.34
C MET A 22 106.09 25.13 -20.78
N LEU A 23 107.01 24.23 -20.39
CA LEU A 23 106.67 22.94 -19.77
C LEU A 23 105.89 23.13 -18.47
N ARG A 24 106.29 24.05 -17.58
CA ARG A 24 105.54 24.36 -16.35
C ARG A 24 104.14 24.90 -16.65
N ARG A 25 104.00 25.74 -17.67
CA ARG A 25 102.70 26.30 -18.07
C ARG A 25 101.78 25.23 -18.66
N VAL A 26 102.32 24.33 -19.48
CA VAL A 26 101.59 23.16 -20.01
C VAL A 26 101.20 22.21 -18.87
N GLN A 27 102.09 21.99 -17.90
CA GLN A 27 101.82 21.12 -16.75
C GLN A 27 100.72 21.72 -15.83
N GLN A 28 100.73 23.04 -15.62
CA GLN A 28 99.66 23.76 -14.92
C GLN A 28 98.33 23.70 -15.68
N GLN A 29 98.34 23.86 -17.00
CA GLN A 29 97.14 23.71 -17.83
C GLN A 29 96.61 22.27 -17.79
N MET A 30 97.49 21.26 -17.81
CA MET A 30 97.12 19.85 -17.67
C MET A 30 96.41 19.61 -16.32
N GLN A 31 96.95 20.12 -15.22
CA GLN A 31 96.33 20.01 -13.90
C GLN A 31 94.97 20.71 -13.81
N GLN A 32 94.82 21.89 -14.42
CA GLN A 32 93.54 22.59 -14.49
C GLN A 32 92.50 21.82 -15.30
N VAL A 33 92.90 21.22 -16.42
CA VAL A 33 92.02 20.38 -17.25
C VAL A 33 91.64 19.10 -16.52
N GLU A 34 92.57 18.47 -15.80
CA GLU A 34 92.27 17.28 -14.98
C GLU A 34 91.29 17.60 -13.84
N GLN A 35 91.47 18.73 -13.15
CA GLN A 35 90.52 19.18 -12.12
C GLN A 35 89.15 19.51 -12.70
N ALA A 36 89.09 20.23 -13.83
CA ALA A 36 87.83 20.54 -14.52
C ALA A 36 87.13 19.28 -15.02
N ARG A 37 87.90 18.29 -15.52
CA ARG A 37 87.36 16.99 -15.94
C ARG A 37 86.78 16.23 -14.75
N ALA A 38 87.49 16.18 -13.62
CA ALA A 38 87.02 15.51 -12.41
C ALA A 38 85.74 16.17 -11.85
N GLN A 39 85.67 17.51 -11.85
CA GLN A 39 84.46 18.26 -11.48
C GLN A 39 83.30 17.97 -12.42
N ALA A 40 83.53 18.00 -13.75
CA ALA A 40 82.52 17.69 -14.74
C ALA A 40 82.01 16.23 -14.63
N GLU A 41 82.89 15.27 -14.31
CA GLU A 41 82.50 13.88 -14.06
C GLU A 41 81.64 13.76 -12.80
N GLN A 42 81.98 14.47 -11.72
CA GLN A 42 81.15 14.51 -10.50
C GLN A 42 79.80 15.15 -10.74
N GLU A 43 79.74 16.30 -11.43
CA GLU A 43 78.50 16.98 -11.78
C GLU A 43 77.61 16.11 -12.67
N LYS A 44 78.21 15.41 -13.65
CA LYS A 44 77.48 14.46 -14.50
C LYS A 44 76.90 13.30 -13.69
N LEU A 45 77.65 12.76 -12.73
CA LEU A 45 77.15 11.70 -11.84
C LEU A 45 76.00 12.20 -10.94
N ALA A 46 76.13 13.41 -10.38
CA ALA A 46 75.08 14.04 -9.60
C ALA A 46 73.82 14.29 -10.45
N ALA A 47 73.96 14.86 -11.64
CA ALA A 47 72.85 15.11 -12.56
C ALA A 47 72.15 13.82 -13.01
N LEU A 48 72.89 12.72 -13.19
CA LEU A 48 72.30 11.41 -13.49
C LEU A 48 71.51 10.87 -12.30
N ALA A 49 72.04 11.00 -11.08
CA ALA A 49 71.32 10.60 -9.86
C ALA A 49 70.03 11.42 -9.67
N ASP A 50 70.09 12.73 -9.88
CA ASP A 50 68.93 13.62 -9.80
C ASP A 50 67.88 13.29 -10.87
N ARG A 51 68.32 13.00 -12.10
CA ARG A 51 67.43 12.55 -13.18
C ARG A 51 66.69 11.26 -12.78
N ASP A 52 67.40 10.30 -12.19
CA ASP A 52 66.81 9.01 -11.78
C ASP A 52 65.84 9.16 -10.60
N ALA A 53 66.15 10.05 -9.66
CA ALA A 53 65.26 10.41 -8.57
C ALA A 53 63.98 11.08 -9.10
N LEU A 54 64.11 12.09 -9.97
CA LEU A 54 62.98 12.78 -10.59
C LEU A 54 62.14 11.85 -11.47
N ALA A 55 62.76 10.96 -12.23
CA ALA A 55 62.05 9.95 -13.03
C ALA A 55 61.20 9.02 -12.13
N SER A 56 61.77 8.57 -11.02
CA SER A 56 61.06 7.75 -10.03
C SER A 56 59.89 8.47 -9.39
N GLU A 57 60.05 9.77 -9.09
CA GLU A 57 59.00 10.61 -8.52
C GLU A 57 57.87 10.89 -9.53
N VAL A 58 58.21 11.18 -10.79
CA VAL A 58 57.23 11.32 -11.88
C VAL A 58 56.41 10.05 -12.03
N ASP A 59 57.04 8.88 -12.00
CA ASP A 59 56.34 7.61 -12.09
C ASP A 59 55.44 7.34 -10.86
N ARG A 60 55.88 7.75 -9.66
CA ARG A 60 55.05 7.71 -8.46
C ARG A 60 53.83 8.62 -8.58
N LEU A 61 54.03 9.88 -8.96
CA LEU A 61 52.94 10.86 -9.15
C LEU A 61 51.97 10.42 -10.24
N ARG A 62 52.46 9.81 -11.33
CA ARG A 62 51.62 9.20 -12.37
C ARG A 62 50.76 8.07 -11.82
N ARG A 63 51.32 7.18 -10.99
CA ARG A 63 50.57 6.10 -10.32
C ARG A 63 49.52 6.67 -9.37
N ASP A 64 49.89 7.65 -8.55
CA ASP A 64 48.98 8.29 -7.60
C ASP A 64 47.84 9.03 -8.33
N SER A 65 48.14 9.74 -9.41
CA SER A 65 47.14 10.40 -10.27
C SER A 65 46.14 9.40 -10.86
N ARG A 66 46.62 8.26 -11.38
CA ARG A 66 45.75 7.18 -11.87
C ARG A 66 44.88 6.61 -10.76
N ARG A 67 45.43 6.38 -9.56
CA ARG A 67 44.66 5.90 -8.40
C ARG A 67 43.58 6.92 -8.01
N LEU A 68 43.92 8.20 -7.97
CA LEU A 68 43.00 9.27 -7.58
C LEU A 68 41.87 9.44 -8.61
N ALA A 69 42.16 9.30 -9.90
CA ALA A 69 41.15 9.23 -10.95
C ALA A 69 40.19 8.04 -10.75
N GLY A 70 40.72 6.86 -10.41
CA GLY A 70 39.91 5.68 -10.09
C GLY A 70 38.98 5.88 -8.90
N VAL A 71 39.49 6.47 -7.81
CA VAL A 71 38.69 6.81 -6.62
C VAL A 71 37.58 7.82 -6.95
N ARG A 72 37.89 8.85 -7.74
CA ARG A 72 36.88 9.83 -8.20
C ARG A 72 35.78 9.17 -9.03
N ALA A 73 36.14 8.28 -9.94
CA ALA A 73 35.17 7.53 -10.74
C ALA A 73 34.29 6.62 -9.87
N ALA A 74 34.89 5.91 -8.90
CA ALA A 74 34.14 5.08 -7.95
C ALA A 74 33.18 5.90 -7.09
N ARG A 75 33.63 7.07 -6.61
CA ARG A 75 32.79 8.00 -5.85
C ARG A 75 31.61 8.51 -6.67
N ALA A 76 31.83 8.92 -7.92
CA ALA A 76 30.75 9.39 -8.80
C ALA A 76 29.69 8.29 -9.04
N ARG A 77 30.12 7.03 -9.19
CA ARG A 77 29.21 5.87 -9.29
C ARG A 77 28.42 5.67 -8.00
N ALA A 78 29.09 5.71 -6.84
CA ALA A 78 28.45 5.56 -5.55
C ALA A 78 27.42 6.69 -5.29
N GLU A 79 27.75 7.93 -5.64
CA GLU A 79 26.81 9.06 -5.54
C GLU A 79 25.58 8.88 -6.44
N THR A 80 25.76 8.31 -7.64
CA THR A 80 24.64 7.99 -8.54
C THR A 80 23.75 6.91 -7.96
N VAL A 81 24.33 5.84 -7.41
CA VAL A 81 23.59 4.76 -6.73
C VAL A 81 22.85 5.29 -5.51
N LEU A 82 23.49 6.14 -4.70
CA LEU A 82 22.88 6.75 -3.52
C LEU A 82 21.64 7.58 -3.89
N LYS A 83 21.75 8.41 -4.94
CA LYS A 83 20.61 9.20 -5.44
C LYS A 83 19.49 8.31 -5.97
N GLY A 84 19.83 7.22 -6.67
CA GLY A 84 18.86 6.22 -7.12
C GLY A 84 18.12 5.58 -5.95
N ALA A 85 18.86 5.10 -4.94
CA ALA A 85 18.28 4.49 -3.75
C ALA A 85 17.40 5.48 -2.95
N GLN A 86 17.81 6.75 -2.85
CA GLN A 86 16.98 7.79 -2.22
C GLN A 86 15.67 8.01 -2.99
N ALA A 87 15.71 8.06 -4.32
CA ALA A 87 14.51 8.19 -5.14
C ALA A 87 13.59 6.96 -5.00
N GLU A 88 14.16 5.75 -4.93
CA GLU A 88 13.40 4.52 -4.69
C GLU A 88 12.73 4.51 -3.32
N ILE A 89 13.42 4.95 -2.26
CA ILE A 89 12.83 5.05 -0.91
C ILE A 89 11.62 5.98 -0.93
N VAL A 90 11.73 7.16 -1.55
CA VAL A 90 10.61 8.11 -1.66
C VAL A 90 9.46 7.51 -2.47
N ALA A 91 9.75 6.82 -3.58
CA ALA A 91 8.74 6.16 -4.39
C ALA A 91 8.03 5.00 -3.64
N LEU A 92 8.78 4.25 -2.83
CA LEU A 92 8.23 3.17 -2.00
C LEU A 92 7.37 3.72 -0.87
N GLN A 93 7.77 4.81 -0.22
CA GLN A 93 6.97 5.50 0.79
C GLN A 93 5.63 5.96 0.20
N ALA A 94 5.66 6.64 -0.95
CA ALA A 94 4.43 7.08 -1.62
C ALA A 94 3.51 5.90 -2.01
N ARG A 95 4.08 4.76 -2.41
CA ARG A 95 3.30 3.53 -2.68
C ARG A 95 2.71 2.95 -1.41
N LEU A 96 3.45 2.96 -0.29
CA LEU A 96 2.97 2.52 1.01
C LEU A 96 1.76 3.35 1.45
N ASP A 97 1.88 4.68 1.43
CA ASP A 97 0.79 5.59 1.78
C ASP A 97 -0.47 5.38 0.91
N ALA A 98 -0.26 5.17 -0.39
CA ALA A 98 -1.35 4.89 -1.33
C ALA A 98 -2.05 3.55 -1.04
N VAL A 99 -1.29 2.51 -0.70
CA VAL A 99 -1.83 1.20 -0.33
C VAL A 99 -2.57 1.26 1.00
N GLU A 100 -2.03 1.95 1.99
CA GLU A 100 -2.68 2.14 3.29
C GLU A 100 -4.02 2.89 3.14
N THR A 101 -4.04 3.94 2.32
CA THR A 101 -5.26 4.69 2.00
C THR A 101 -6.31 3.79 1.34
N ARG A 102 -5.93 3.01 0.32
CA ARG A 102 -6.84 2.06 -0.35
C ARG A 102 -7.34 0.97 0.59
N LEU A 103 -6.50 0.48 1.47
CA LEU A 103 -6.88 -0.52 2.47
C LEU A 103 -7.89 0.06 3.47
N ALA A 104 -7.67 1.29 3.94
CA ALA A 104 -8.60 1.98 4.83
C ALA A 104 -9.96 2.22 4.15
N GLU A 105 -9.96 2.63 2.88
CA GLU A 105 -11.17 2.82 2.09
C GLU A 105 -11.93 1.49 1.88
N SER A 106 -11.23 0.44 1.46
CA SER A 106 -11.82 -0.89 1.26
C SER A 106 -12.42 -1.45 2.57
N ARG A 107 -11.74 -1.23 3.71
CA ARG A 107 -12.28 -1.59 5.03
C ARG A 107 -13.55 -0.81 5.37
N ARG A 108 -13.59 0.49 5.10
CA ARG A 108 -14.80 1.32 5.31
C ARG A 108 -15.95 0.85 4.42
N GLN A 109 -15.69 0.61 3.13
CA GLN A 109 -16.69 0.08 2.20
C GLN A 109 -17.22 -1.29 2.65
N GLY A 110 -16.33 -2.18 3.10
CA GLY A 110 -16.71 -3.49 3.65
C GLY A 110 -17.59 -3.36 4.89
N GLN A 111 -17.27 -2.46 5.82
CA GLN A 111 -18.09 -2.20 7.01
C GLN A 111 -19.47 -1.63 6.66
N THR A 112 -19.53 -0.67 5.74
CA THR A 112 -20.81 -0.11 5.27
C THR A 112 -21.67 -1.18 4.60
N THR A 113 -21.07 -2.01 3.76
CA THR A 113 -21.78 -3.10 3.06
C THR A 113 -22.28 -4.15 4.04
N ALA A 114 -21.47 -4.54 5.03
CA ALA A 114 -21.87 -5.49 6.06
C ALA A 114 -23.04 -4.97 6.91
N ARG A 115 -23.04 -3.68 7.26
CA ARG A 115 -24.17 -3.04 7.97
C ARG A 115 -25.43 -3.02 7.12
N ALA A 116 -25.33 -2.58 5.86
CA ALA A 116 -26.45 -2.55 4.94
C ALA A 116 -27.05 -3.95 4.72
N LEU A 117 -26.20 -4.98 4.65
CA LEU A 117 -26.66 -6.36 4.55
C LEU A 117 -27.42 -6.79 5.80
N ALA A 118 -26.88 -6.54 7.00
CA ALA A 118 -27.53 -6.87 8.27
C ALA A 118 -28.89 -6.16 8.43
N ASP A 119 -28.97 -4.89 8.04
CA ASP A 119 -30.21 -4.10 8.06
C ASP A 119 -31.24 -4.67 7.08
N THR A 120 -30.80 -5.06 5.88
CA THR A 120 -31.65 -5.66 4.84
C THR A 120 -32.17 -7.03 5.27
N GLU A 121 -31.32 -7.88 5.84
CA GLU A 121 -31.70 -9.19 6.37
C GLU A 121 -32.71 -9.04 7.52
N SER A 122 -32.49 -8.08 8.42
CA SER A 122 -33.42 -7.79 9.51
C SER A 122 -34.77 -7.26 9.00
N ALA A 123 -34.75 -6.37 8.01
CA ALA A 123 -35.97 -5.89 7.36
C ALA A 123 -36.73 -7.02 6.66
N ARG A 124 -36.01 -7.89 5.95
CA ARG A 124 -36.56 -9.07 5.29
C ARG A 124 -37.21 -10.03 6.30
N SER A 125 -36.53 -10.33 7.40
CA SER A 125 -37.09 -11.21 8.44
C SER A 125 -38.39 -10.64 9.02
N ARG A 126 -38.44 -9.33 9.27
CA ARG A 126 -39.67 -8.65 9.73
C ARG A 126 -40.80 -8.71 8.71
N THR A 127 -40.51 -8.50 7.42
CA THR A 127 -41.55 -8.56 6.38
C THR A 127 -42.02 -9.99 6.14
N GLU A 128 -41.13 -10.98 6.21
CA GLU A 128 -41.49 -12.40 6.14
C GLU A 128 -42.39 -12.81 7.32
N ALA A 129 -42.09 -12.35 8.55
CA ALA A 129 -42.94 -12.59 9.72
C ALA A 129 -44.33 -11.94 9.57
N ALA A 130 -44.40 -10.66 9.20
CA ALA A 130 -45.66 -9.96 9.00
C ALA A 130 -46.52 -10.61 7.89
N LEU A 131 -45.87 -11.09 6.83
CA LEU A 131 -46.54 -11.81 5.75
C LEU A 131 -47.08 -13.17 6.22
N ALA A 132 -46.34 -13.89 7.07
CA ALA A 132 -46.81 -15.14 7.66
C ALA A 132 -48.03 -14.91 8.56
N ASP A 133 -47.99 -13.88 9.42
CA ASP A 133 -49.11 -13.49 10.28
C ASP A 133 -50.35 -13.12 9.46
N THR A 134 -50.19 -12.29 8.42
CA THR A 134 -51.28 -11.88 7.53
C THR A 134 -51.91 -13.08 6.81
N ARG A 135 -51.09 -14.04 6.36
CA ARG A 135 -51.59 -15.28 5.74
C ARG A 135 -52.38 -16.13 6.72
N GLN A 136 -51.93 -16.22 7.98
CA GLN A 136 -52.64 -16.94 9.02
C GLN A 136 -53.99 -16.27 9.32
N GLU A 137 -54.02 -14.95 9.45
CA GLU A 137 -55.25 -14.18 9.67
C GLU A 137 -56.23 -14.33 8.50
N LEU A 138 -55.74 -14.28 7.26
CA LEU A 138 -56.55 -14.53 6.06
C LEU A 138 -57.12 -15.95 6.05
N GLY A 139 -56.32 -16.96 6.40
CA GLY A 139 -56.78 -18.35 6.52
C GLY A 139 -57.92 -18.49 7.53
N ARG A 140 -57.78 -17.90 8.72
CA ARG A 140 -58.84 -17.88 9.74
C ARG A 140 -60.10 -17.17 9.24
N CYS A 141 -59.95 -16.07 8.49
CA CYS A 141 -61.07 -15.35 7.90
C CYS A 141 -61.83 -16.20 6.87
N VAL A 142 -61.09 -16.91 6.00
CA VAL A 142 -61.68 -17.85 5.03
C VAL A 142 -62.40 -18.99 5.75
N ASP A 143 -61.80 -19.59 6.76
CA ASP A 143 -62.41 -20.68 7.54
C ASP A 143 -63.69 -20.21 8.23
N HIS A 144 -63.65 -19.05 8.89
CA HIS A 144 -64.82 -18.47 9.55
C HIS A 144 -65.94 -18.12 8.55
N ASN A 145 -65.59 -17.53 7.39
CA ASN A 145 -66.55 -17.25 6.34
C ASN A 145 -67.22 -18.54 5.82
N GLY A 146 -66.43 -19.60 5.63
CA GLY A 146 -66.93 -20.93 5.29
C GLY A 146 -67.91 -21.48 6.34
N GLN A 147 -67.58 -21.36 7.63
CA GLN A 147 -68.46 -21.76 8.73
C GLN A 147 -69.77 -20.97 8.74
N LEU A 148 -69.71 -19.63 8.60
CA LEU A 148 -70.90 -18.78 8.53
C LEU A 148 -71.80 -19.12 7.34
N TYR A 149 -71.21 -19.37 6.17
CA TYR A 149 -71.95 -19.78 4.99
C TYR A 149 -72.63 -21.15 5.20
N GLY A 150 -71.92 -22.10 5.83
CA GLY A 150 -72.47 -23.39 6.24
C GLY A 150 -73.68 -23.26 7.16
N LEU A 151 -73.54 -22.51 8.25
CA LEU A 151 -74.62 -22.25 9.21
C LEU A 151 -75.82 -21.58 8.53
N SER A 152 -75.58 -20.60 7.64
CA SER A 152 -76.64 -19.91 6.91
C SER A 152 -77.43 -20.87 6.00
N ARG A 153 -76.75 -21.79 5.31
CA ARG A 153 -77.41 -22.81 4.48
C ARG A 153 -78.21 -23.80 5.30
N GLU A 154 -77.66 -24.26 6.42
CA GLU A 154 -78.38 -25.16 7.31
C GLU A 154 -79.64 -24.48 7.90
N LEU A 155 -79.56 -23.19 8.27
CA LEU A 155 -80.71 -22.41 8.73
C LEU A 155 -81.80 -22.31 7.64
N MET A 156 -81.42 -21.96 6.41
CA MET A 156 -82.36 -21.90 5.27
C MET A 156 -83.01 -23.27 5.00
N ALA A 157 -82.24 -24.37 5.08
CA ALA A 157 -82.76 -25.71 4.92
C ALA A 157 -83.80 -26.05 6.00
N LYS A 158 -83.47 -25.81 7.29
CA LYS A 158 -84.41 -26.04 8.39
C LYS A 158 -85.65 -25.15 8.30
N TYR A 159 -85.55 -23.90 7.85
CA TYR A 159 -86.71 -23.03 7.66
C TYR A 159 -87.65 -23.55 6.55
N ARG A 160 -87.08 -24.02 5.44
CA ARG A 160 -87.84 -24.65 4.34
C ARG A 160 -88.50 -25.95 4.81
N ASP A 161 -87.75 -26.83 5.47
CA ASP A 161 -88.28 -28.11 5.96
C ASP A 161 -89.32 -27.89 7.07
N LYS A 162 -89.15 -26.88 7.92
CA LYS A 162 -90.16 -26.43 8.88
C LYS A 162 -91.40 -25.90 8.18
N SER A 163 -91.30 -25.16 7.09
CA SER A 163 -92.49 -24.73 6.33
C SER A 163 -93.26 -25.93 5.75
N CYS A 164 -92.53 -26.98 5.33
CA CYS A 164 -93.14 -28.24 4.90
C CYS A 164 -93.76 -29.04 6.06
N GLN A 165 -93.14 -29.04 7.24
CA GLN A 165 -93.67 -29.73 8.43
C GLN A 165 -94.76 -28.93 9.16
N ASP A 166 -94.68 -27.61 9.23
CA ASP A 166 -95.66 -26.67 9.82
C ASP A 166 -96.99 -26.70 9.08
N ALA A 167 -96.98 -26.95 7.77
CA ALA A 167 -98.20 -27.25 7.01
C ALA A 167 -98.92 -28.51 7.53
N LEU A 168 -98.20 -29.45 8.14
CA LEU A 168 -98.74 -30.66 8.77
C LEU A 168 -99.05 -30.46 10.28
N ALA A 169 -98.55 -29.38 10.88
CA ALA A 169 -98.35 -29.21 12.31
C ALA A 169 -99.13 -28.04 12.93
N GLN A 170 -99.86 -27.27 12.13
CA GLN A 170 -100.82 -26.23 12.54
C GLN A 170 -102.02 -26.73 13.36
N ALA A 171 -102.07 -28.02 13.71
CA ALA A 171 -103.21 -28.70 14.31
C ALA A 171 -103.18 -28.88 15.85
N GLU A 172 -102.14 -28.46 16.58
CA GLU A 172 -101.98 -28.82 18.01
C GLU A 172 -101.75 -27.59 18.93
N PRO A 173 -102.75 -27.16 19.74
CA PRO A 173 -102.64 -25.93 20.54
C PRO A 173 -102.14 -26.09 21.99
N PHE A 174 -101.87 -27.30 22.54
CA PHE A 174 -101.90 -27.45 24.01
C PHE A 174 -100.69 -28.07 24.74
N THR A 175 -99.61 -28.54 24.10
CA THR A 175 -98.57 -29.32 24.82
C THR A 175 -97.30 -28.57 25.22
N GLY A 176 -97.03 -27.36 24.73
CA GLY A 176 -95.86 -26.55 25.14
C GLY A 176 -94.46 -27.13 24.82
N LEU A 177 -94.36 -28.43 24.51
CA LEU A 177 -93.12 -29.15 24.16
C LEU A 177 -92.40 -28.50 22.97
N ARG A 178 -93.16 -28.04 21.97
CA ARG A 178 -92.60 -27.32 20.83
C ARG A 178 -91.92 -25.99 21.19
N ARG A 179 -92.34 -25.33 22.27
CA ARG A 179 -91.69 -24.10 22.71
C ARG A 179 -90.26 -24.41 23.16
N VAL A 180 -90.10 -25.49 23.94
CA VAL A 180 -88.81 -25.97 24.42
C VAL A 180 -87.93 -26.46 23.27
N ASP A 181 -88.49 -27.18 22.29
CA ASP A 181 -87.72 -27.62 21.11
C ASP A 181 -87.20 -26.44 20.26
N VAL A 182 -88.01 -25.38 20.12
CA VAL A 182 -87.60 -24.15 19.42
C VAL A 182 -86.55 -23.39 20.21
N GLU A 183 -86.68 -23.30 21.54
CA GLU A 183 -85.69 -22.68 22.44
C GLU A 183 -84.35 -23.42 22.39
N ASN A 184 -84.34 -24.75 22.51
CA ASN A 184 -83.14 -25.59 22.42
C ASN A 184 -82.46 -25.49 21.04
N LEU A 185 -83.27 -25.43 19.98
CA LEU A 185 -82.76 -25.24 18.63
C LEU A 185 -82.10 -23.87 18.48
N LEU A 186 -82.76 -22.80 18.93
CA LEU A 186 -82.23 -21.44 18.89
C LEU A 186 -80.93 -21.32 19.70
N GLU A 187 -80.85 -21.95 20.87
CA GLU A 187 -79.65 -22.00 21.69
C GLU A 187 -78.50 -22.73 20.98
N THR A 188 -78.76 -23.89 20.38
CA THR A 188 -77.75 -24.62 19.59
C THR A 188 -77.22 -23.77 18.42
N TRP A 189 -78.09 -22.97 17.78
CA TRP A 189 -77.68 -22.07 16.70
C TRP A 189 -76.89 -20.87 17.20
N ARG A 190 -77.29 -20.28 18.34
CA ARG A 190 -76.56 -19.21 19.00
C ARG A 190 -75.16 -19.68 19.36
N ASP A 191 -75.03 -20.85 19.97
CA ASP A 191 -73.74 -21.41 20.38
C ASP A 191 -72.83 -21.70 19.17
N ARG A 192 -73.39 -22.19 18.06
CA ARG A 192 -72.65 -22.40 16.80
C ARG A 192 -72.22 -21.08 16.15
N ALA A 193 -73.08 -20.07 16.14
CA ALA A 193 -72.75 -18.74 15.61
C ALA A 193 -71.71 -18.03 16.48
N ASP A 194 -71.82 -18.16 17.79
CA ASP A 194 -70.88 -17.60 18.77
C ASP A 194 -69.52 -18.30 18.71
N THR A 195 -69.48 -19.62 18.45
CA THR A 195 -68.23 -20.37 18.22
C THR A 195 -67.47 -19.85 17.00
N GLY A 196 -68.19 -19.41 15.96
CA GLY A 196 -67.57 -18.81 14.78
C GLY A 196 -67.03 -17.40 15.03
N ARG A 197 -67.65 -16.62 15.92
CA ARG A 197 -67.47 -15.16 16.01
C ARG A 197 -66.00 -14.73 15.98
N PHE A 198 -65.62 -14.00 14.94
CA PHE A 198 -64.30 -13.37 14.85
C PHE A 198 -64.11 -12.34 15.98
N ALA A 199 -63.16 -12.59 16.89
CA ALA A 199 -62.70 -11.57 17.82
C ALA A 199 -61.70 -10.67 17.09
N ALA A 200 -62.14 -9.48 16.68
CA ALA A 200 -61.25 -8.49 16.09
C ALA A 200 -60.15 -8.13 17.11
N ARG A 201 -58.89 -8.19 16.68
CA ARG A 201 -57.76 -7.66 17.45
C ARG A 201 -58.04 -6.17 17.74
N PRO A 202 -57.90 -5.68 18.99
CA PRO A 202 -57.88 -4.25 19.22
C PRO A 202 -56.74 -3.64 18.41
N ALA A 203 -57.02 -2.57 17.66
CA ALA A 203 -56.03 -1.85 16.85
C ALA A 203 -54.92 -1.30 17.76
N GLY A 204 -53.85 -2.09 17.92
CA GLY A 204 -52.69 -1.72 18.70
C GLY A 204 -51.75 -0.86 17.87
N GLY A 205 -51.80 0.45 18.09
CA GLY A 205 -50.68 1.37 17.89
C GLY A 205 -50.28 1.63 16.44
N ALA A 206 -51.00 2.55 15.78
CA ALA A 206 -50.39 3.37 14.73
C ALA A 206 -49.24 4.16 15.38
N ALA A 207 -48.01 3.64 15.25
CA ALA A 207 -46.81 4.42 15.49
C ALA A 207 -46.80 5.55 14.46
N ALA A 208 -46.96 6.77 14.95
CA ALA A 208 -46.82 7.99 14.18
C ALA A 208 -45.41 8.01 13.55
N ASP A 209 -45.38 7.81 12.24
CA ASP A 209 -44.21 8.00 11.40
C ASP A 209 -44.03 9.53 11.23
N THR A 210 -43.25 10.13 12.13
CA THR A 210 -42.80 11.53 11.97
C THR A 210 -41.70 11.55 10.91
N ILE A 211 -42.06 11.99 9.70
CA ILE A 211 -41.14 12.31 8.62
C ILE A 211 -40.36 13.59 9.00
N PRO A 212 -39.03 13.60 9.10
CA PRO A 212 -38.27 14.84 9.14
C PRO A 212 -38.10 15.39 7.71
N ARG A 213 -38.36 16.68 7.54
CA ARG A 213 -37.99 17.46 6.34
C ARG A 213 -36.50 17.80 6.35
#